data_AF-A0A9D8C308-F1
#
_entry.id   AF-A0A9D8C308-F1
#
_cell.length_a   1.000
_cell.length_b   1.000
_cell.length_c   1.000
_cell.angle_alpha   90.00
_cell.angle_beta   90.00
_cell.angle_gamma   90.00
#
_symmetry.space_group_name_H-M   'P 1'
#
loop_
_entity.id
_entity.type
_entity.pdbx_description
1 polymer ?
#
loop_
_entity_poly.entity_id
_entity_poly.type
_entity_poly.pdbx_seq_one_letter_code
_entity_poly.pdbx_strand_id
1 'polypeptide(L)' 'MMAVEQQLDRWNAMEQLLAALPLTAPADQFSLSSSFGTRIDPFTRKPAFHEGLDFAGPLNSPIKAPAPGVVTRVG' A
#
# COMPACT_ATOMS: atom_id res chain seq x y z
N MET A 1 -26.00 -20.79 20.18
CA MET A 1 -26.28 -19.52 19.46
C MET A 1 -25.12 -18.54 19.54
N MET A 2 -24.55 -18.24 20.72
CA MET A 2 -23.41 -17.30 20.88
C MET A 2 -22.20 -17.52 19.95
N ALA A 3 -21.83 -18.77 19.63
CA ALA A 3 -20.67 -19.03 18.76
C ALA A 3 -20.87 -18.58 17.30
N VAL A 4 -22.10 -18.63 16.79
CA VAL A 4 -22.41 -18.17 15.42
C VAL A 4 -22.43 -16.65 15.35
N GLU A 5 -22.99 -16.00 16.37
CA GLU A 5 -22.97 -14.53 16.51
C GLU A 5 -21.53 -13.99 16.58
N GLN A 6 -20.69 -14.58 17.43
CA GLN A 6 -19.27 -14.19 17.52
C GLN A 6 -18.51 -14.36 16.20
N GLN A 7 -18.81 -15.42 15.45
CA GLN A 7 -18.19 -15.64 14.15
C GLN A 7 -18.66 -14.58 13.13
N LEU A 8 -19.94 -14.22 13.13
CA LEU A 8 -20.46 -13.17 12.26
C LEU A 8 -19.83 -11.81 12.57
N ASP A 9 -19.70 -11.46 13.85
CA ASP A 9 -19.05 -10.22 14.28
C ASP A 9 -17.60 -10.16 13.82
N ARG A 10 -16.87 -11.28 13.95
CA ARG A 10 -15.49 -11.40 13.44
C ARG A 10 -15.42 -11.18 11.94
N TRP A 11 -16.35 -11.75 11.17
CA TRP A 11 -16.38 -11.57 9.71
C TRP A 11 -16.66 -10.13 9.32
N ASN A 12 -17.63 -9.49 9.96
CA ASN A 12 -17.94 -8.07 9.73
C ASN A 12 -16.73 -7.18 10.07
N ALA A 13 -16.05 -7.44 11.18
CA ALA A 13 -14.84 -6.72 11.56
C ALA A 13 -13.70 -6.92 10.54
N MET A 14 -13.55 -8.14 10.00
CA MET A 14 -12.56 -8.41 8.96
C MET A 14 -12.88 -7.68 7.66
N GLU A 15 -14.14 -7.67 7.24
CA GLU A 15 -14.59 -6.95 6.05
C GLU A 15 -14.32 -5.44 6.17
N GLN A 16 -14.68 -4.84 7.32
CA GLN A 16 -14.41 -3.44 7.61
C GLN A 16 -12.92 -3.12 7.61
N LEU A 17 -12.09 -4.01 8.17
CA LEU A 17 -10.64 -3.86 8.16
C LEU A 17 -10.09 -3.90 6.74
N LEU A 18 -10.46 -4.89 5.94
CA LEU A 18 -9.98 -5.05 4.57
C LEU A 18 -10.39 -3.87 3.69
N ALA A 19 -11.58 -3.30 3.89
CA ALA A 19 -12.05 -2.11 3.18
C ALA A 19 -11.23 -0.84 3.51
N ALA A 20 -10.59 -0.79 4.67
CA ALA A 20 -9.81 0.35 5.14
C ALA A 20 -8.30 0.23 4.85
N LEU A 21 -7.80 -0.97 4.51
CA LEU A 21 -6.38 -1.21 4.29
C LEU A 21 -5.94 -0.85 2.86
N PRO A 22 -4.74 -0.24 2.68
CA PRO A 22 -4.20 0.11 1.36
C PRO A 22 -3.60 -1.13 0.67
N LEU A 23 -4.45 -2.05 0.21
CA LEU A 23 -4.03 -3.34 -0.35
C LEU A 23 -3.84 -3.32 -1.87
N THR A 24 -4.23 -2.23 -2.55
CA THR A 24 -4.13 -2.10 -4.00
C THR A 24 -2.95 -1.23 -4.40
N ALA A 25 -2.40 -1.46 -5.59
CA ALA A 25 -1.34 -0.60 -6.13
C ALA A 25 -1.92 0.78 -6.47
N PRO A 26 -1.19 1.88 -6.21
CA PRO A 26 -1.67 3.23 -6.49
C PRO A 26 -1.57 3.62 -7.98
N ALA A 27 -1.07 2.74 -8.85
CA ALA A 27 -0.90 2.95 -10.29
C ALA A 27 -1.37 1.72 -11.09
N ASP A 28 -1.90 1.93 -12.29
CA ASP A 28 -2.45 0.84 -13.13
C ASP A 28 -1.40 0.23 -14.08
N GLN A 29 -0.51 1.06 -14.64
CA GLN A 29 0.50 0.65 -15.63
C GLN A 29 1.89 0.95 -15.07
N PHE A 30 2.49 -0.04 -14.42
CA PHE A 30 3.80 0.10 -13.81
C PHE A 30 4.62 -1.18 -13.87
N SER A 31 5.92 -1.02 -13.74
CA SER A 31 6.84 -2.07 -13.31
C SER A 31 7.44 -1.69 -11.95
N LEU A 32 7.81 -2.68 -11.15
CA LEU A 32 8.53 -2.43 -9.90
C LEU A 32 10.00 -2.21 -10.22
N SER A 33 10.44 -0.95 -10.18
CA SER A 33 11.86 -0.61 -10.42
C SER A 33 12.71 -0.79 -9.17
N SER A 34 12.09 -0.80 -7.98
CA SER A 34 12.79 -1.04 -6.72
C SER A 34 11.89 -1.61 -5.63
N SER A 35 12.36 -2.65 -4.93
CA SER A 35 11.62 -3.41 -3.92
C SER A 35 11.92 -2.97 -2.49
N PHE A 36 10.95 -3.11 -1.59
CA PHE A 36 11.12 -2.89 -0.16
C PHE A 36 12.28 -3.73 0.41
N GLY A 37 13.04 -3.14 1.33
CA GLY A 37 14.14 -3.82 2.03
C GLY A 37 15.53 -3.30 1.69
N THR A 38 16.55 -4.10 2.02
CA THR A 38 17.96 -3.72 1.83
C THR A 38 18.36 -3.78 0.36
N ARG A 39 18.86 -2.67 -0.18
CA ARG A 39 19.35 -2.54 -1.56
C ARG A 39 20.43 -1.46 -1.66
N ILE A 40 21.06 -1.32 -2.82
CA ILE A 40 22.02 -0.24 -3.06
C ILE A 40 21.25 1.08 -3.22
N ASP A 41 21.53 2.02 -2.33
CA ASP A 41 20.95 3.34 -2.38
C ASP A 41 21.51 4.14 -3.57
N PRO A 42 20.66 4.73 -4.41
CA PRO A 42 21.10 5.39 -5.65
C PRO A 42 21.89 6.68 -5.42
N PHE A 43 21.80 7.30 -4.24
CA PHE A 43 22.48 8.55 -3.93
C PHE A 43 23.86 8.32 -3.31
N THR A 44 23.93 7.40 -2.35
CA THR A 44 25.14 7.11 -1.57
C THR A 44 25.97 5.97 -2.15
N ARG A 45 25.37 5.16 -3.04
CA ARG A 45 25.94 3.94 -3.62
C ARG A 45 26.38 2.89 -2.58
N LYS A 46 25.74 2.88 -1.42
CA LYS A 46 25.97 1.91 -0.33
C LYS A 46 24.69 1.13 -0.04
N PRO A 47 24.80 -0.06 0.60
CA PRO A 47 23.62 -0.76 1.11
C PRO A 47 22.85 0.10 2.12
N ALA A 48 21.55 0.26 1.92
CA ALA A 48 20.63 0.89 2.85
C ALA A 48 19.29 0.15 2.85
N PHE A 49 18.50 0.30 3.92
CA PHE A 49 17.14 -0.23 4.00
C PHE A 49 16.16 0.80 3.44
N HIS A 50 15.35 0.40 2.46
CA HIS A 50 14.35 1.26 1.83
C HIS A 50 12.95 0.81 2.23
N GLU A 51 12.22 1.69 2.91
CA GLU A 51 10.85 1.44 3.43
C GLU A 51 9.75 1.63 2.37
N GLY A 52 10.15 1.82 1.11
CA GLY A 52 9.24 2.12 0.00
C GLY A 52 9.49 1.26 -1.23
N LEU A 53 8.47 1.25 -2.09
CA LEU A 53 8.47 0.63 -3.41
C LEU A 53 8.49 1.71 -4.47
N ASP A 54 9.28 1.51 -5.52
CA ASP A 54 9.34 2.43 -6.65
C ASP A 54 8.57 1.83 -7.84
N PHE A 55 7.49 2.51 -8.23
CA PHE A 55 6.63 2.14 -9.34
C PHE A 55 7.02 2.96 -10.57
N ALA A 56 7.66 2.33 -11.55
CA ALA A 56 8.04 2.98 -12.79
C ALA A 56 6.92 2.84 -13.82
N GLY A 57 6.45 3.96 -14.38
CA GLY A 57 5.37 3.98 -15.37
C GLY A 57 5.45 5.19 -16.30
N PRO A 58 4.54 5.32 -17.27
CA PRO A 58 4.48 6.46 -18.18
C PRO A 58 4.33 7.79 -17.44
N LEU A 59 4.90 8.85 -18.00
CA LEU A 59 4.72 10.20 -17.50
C LEU A 59 3.23 10.58 -17.50
N ASN A 60 2.80 11.35 -16.49
CA ASN A 60 1.41 11.77 -16.30
C ASN A 60 0.40 10.64 -16.07
N SER A 61 0.88 9.44 -15.67
CA SER A 61 -0.02 8.36 -15.23
C SER A 61 -0.83 8.81 -14.01
N PRO A 62 -2.15 8.57 -13.98
CA PRO A 62 -2.97 8.86 -12.80
C PRO A 62 -2.50 8.06 -11.58
N ILE A 63 -2.41 8.72 -10.43
CA ILE A 63 -2.12 8.09 -9.14
C ILE A 63 -3.41 8.06 -8.31
N LYS A 64 -3.75 6.90 -7.78
CA LYS A 64 -4.98 6.65 -7.02
C LYS A 64 -4.67 6.42 -5.55
N ALA A 65 -5.59 6.82 -4.68
CA ALA A 65 -5.52 6.46 -3.27
C ALA A 65 -5.78 4.94 -3.12
N PRO A 66 -4.89 4.18 -2.47
CA PRO A 66 -5.03 2.72 -2.33
C PRO A 66 -6.10 2.31 -1.32
N ALA A 67 -6.58 3.24 -0.48
CA ALA A 67 -7.66 3.08 0.48
C ALA A 67 -8.33 4.44 0.80
N PRO A 68 -9.56 4.45 1.36
CA PRO A 68 -10.21 5.66 1.88
C PRO A 68 -9.37 6.34 2.97
N GLY A 69 -9.43 7.67 3.02
CA GLY A 69 -8.73 8.44 4.04
C GLY A 69 -8.92 9.95 3.89
N VAL A 70 -8.21 10.71 4.72
CA VAL A 70 -8.20 12.18 4.69
C VAL A 70 -6.77 12.65 4.47
N VAL A 71 -6.57 13.58 3.53
CA VAL A 71 -5.27 14.19 3.28
C VAL A 71 -4.93 15.11 4.46
N THR A 72 -3.82 14.82 5.15
CA THR A 72 -3.35 15.61 6.31
C THR A 72 -2.15 16.51 5.97
N ARG A 73 -1.46 16.24 4.85
CA ARG A 73 -0.29 17.01 4.39
C ARG A 73 -0.17 16.95 2.86
N VAL A 74 0.20 18.09 2.27
CA VAL A 74 0.62 18.25 0.87
C VAL A 74 1.81 19.21 0.83
N GLY A 75 2.67 19.12 -0.18
CA GLY A 75 3.85 19.98 -0.32
C GLY A 75 4.84 19.45 -1.34
#